data_AF-A0A8S3FNJ7-F1
#
_entry.id   AF-A0A8S3FNJ7-F1
#
_cell.length_a   1.000
_cell.length_b   1.000
_cell.length_c   1.000
_cell.angle_alpha   90.00
_cell.angle_beta   90.00
_cell.angle_gamma   90.00
#
_symmetry.space_group_name_H-M   'P 1'
#
loop_
_entity.id
_entity.type
_entity.pdbx_description
1 polymer ?
#
loop_
_entity_poly.entity_id
_entity_poly.type
_entity_poly.pdbx_seq_one_letter_code
_entity_poly.pdbx_strand_id
1 'polypeptide(L)'
;GLARAACVLQEPKYTRLAEQTIAFIRTHLFDLSSKRLLRACYIDHSTNQIEYTESKVNGFLDDYAYVVQACIDLYEANFDEDLLIFAYELQQQQDEHFWDSTKNRYLSTD
;
A
#
# COMPACT_ATOMS: atom_id res chain seq x y z
N GLY A 1 -3.73 9.94 -4.84
CA GLY A 1 -3.33 11.37 -4.94
C GLY A 1 -2.51 11.63 -6.19
N LEU A 2 -1.27 11.13 -6.23
CA LEU A 2 -0.38 11.26 -7.39
C LEU A 2 -0.89 10.52 -8.64
N ALA A 3 -1.41 9.30 -8.49
CA ALA A 3 -2.00 8.53 -9.61
C ALA A 3 -3.17 9.29 -10.28
N ARG A 4 -4.13 9.78 -9.47
CA ARG A 4 -5.21 10.66 -9.98
C ARG A 4 -4.69 11.94 -10.65
N ALA A 5 -3.64 12.57 -10.11
CA ALA A 5 -3.02 13.72 -10.74
C ALA A 5 -2.35 13.36 -12.08
N ALA A 6 -1.76 12.16 -12.20
CA ALA A 6 -1.21 11.65 -13.44
C ALA A 6 -2.29 11.48 -14.52
N CYS A 7 -3.44 10.87 -14.17
CA CYS A 7 -4.55 10.70 -15.09
C CYS A 7 -5.13 12.03 -15.59
N VAL A 8 -5.24 13.03 -14.71
CA VAL A 8 -5.85 14.32 -15.04
C VAL A 8 -4.88 15.28 -15.75
N LEU A 9 -3.64 15.35 -15.29
CA LEU A 9 -2.66 16.33 -15.79
C LEU A 9 -1.80 15.80 -16.94
N GLN A 10 -1.78 14.47 -17.15
CA GLN A 10 -0.99 13.79 -18.19
C GLN A 10 0.50 14.15 -18.19
N GLU A 11 1.04 14.60 -17.05
CA GLU A 11 2.47 14.87 -16.91
C GLU A 11 3.19 13.60 -16.41
N PRO A 12 4.17 13.06 -17.16
CA PRO A 12 4.85 11.80 -16.82
C PRO A 12 5.51 11.77 -15.43
N LYS A 13 5.83 12.95 -14.87
CA LYS A 13 6.43 13.06 -13.53
C LYS A 13 5.51 12.52 -12.43
N TYR A 14 4.19 12.66 -12.57
CA TYR A 14 3.25 12.21 -11.54
C TYR A 14 3.08 10.69 -11.56
N THR A 15 3.08 10.07 -12.74
CA THR A 15 3.10 8.61 -12.89
C THR A 15 4.36 8.03 -12.24
N ARG A 16 5.53 8.60 -12.56
CA ARG A 16 6.81 8.14 -12.01
C ARG A 16 6.87 8.25 -10.48
N LEU A 17 6.36 9.33 -9.90
CA LEU A 17 6.29 9.48 -8.45
C LEU A 17 5.33 8.45 -7.82
N ALA A 18 4.21 8.15 -8.47
CA ALA A 18 3.27 7.12 -8.00
C ALA A 18 3.89 5.72 -8.05
N GLU A 19 4.59 5.37 -9.14
CA GLU A 19 5.34 4.11 -9.27
C GLU A 19 6.39 3.96 -8.16
N GLN A 20 7.19 5.01 -7.92
CA GLN A 20 8.17 5.03 -6.83
C GLN A 20 7.51 4.86 -5.46
N THR A 21 6.33 5.45 -5.26
CA THR A 21 5.58 5.33 -4.00
C THR A 21 5.09 3.90 -3.77
N ILE A 22 4.48 3.27 -4.78
CA ILE A 22 4.03 1.87 -4.67
C ILE A 22 5.21 0.91 -4.47
N ALA A 23 6.31 1.11 -5.21
CA ALA A 23 7.53 0.33 -5.05
C ALA A 23 8.11 0.46 -3.62
N PHE A 24 8.10 1.68 -3.06
CA PHE A 24 8.54 1.93 -1.69
C PHE A 24 7.65 1.21 -0.67
N ILE A 25 6.32 1.31 -0.80
CA ILE A 25 5.37 0.62 0.07
C ILE A 25 5.59 -0.88 0.01
N ARG A 26 5.68 -1.47 -1.19
CA ARG A 26 5.91 -2.91 -1.37
C ARG A 26 7.23 -3.38 -0.77
N THR A 27 8.28 -2.56 -0.86
CA THR A 27 9.62 -2.93 -0.38
C THR A 27 9.78 -2.78 1.13
N HIS A 28 9.18 -1.75 1.72
CA HIS A 28 9.46 -1.37 3.11
C HIS A 28 8.27 -1.54 4.05
N LEU A 29 7.05 -1.37 3.55
CA LEU A 29 5.85 -1.42 4.39
C LEU A 29 5.10 -2.73 4.25
N PHE A 30 5.31 -3.54 3.22
CA PHE A 30 4.72 -4.87 3.13
C PHE A 30 5.70 -5.95 3.58
N ASP A 31 5.45 -6.54 4.75
CA ASP A 31 6.26 -7.62 5.28
C ASP A 31 5.81 -8.96 4.66
N LEU A 32 6.61 -9.50 3.73
CA LEU A 32 6.35 -10.76 3.06
C LEU A 32 6.30 -11.97 4.01
N SER A 33 6.96 -11.90 5.17
CA SER A 33 7.03 -13.02 6.11
C SER A 33 5.73 -13.16 6.91
N SER A 34 5.20 -12.03 7.39
CA SER A 34 3.94 -11.98 8.12
C SER A 34 2.73 -11.76 7.20
N LYS A 35 2.97 -11.40 5.93
CA LYS A 35 1.98 -10.92 4.95
C LYS A 35 1.18 -9.72 5.45
N ARG A 36 1.80 -8.85 6.23
CA ARG A 36 1.14 -7.68 6.80
C ARG A 36 1.73 -6.39 6.28
N LEU A 37 0.85 -5.44 6.01
CA LEU A 37 1.23 -4.05 5.85
C LEU A 37 1.62 -3.47 7.21
N LEU A 38 2.65 -2.63 7.23
CA LEU A 38 3.08 -1.84 8.37
C LEU A 38 2.49 -0.43 8.25
N ARG A 39 2.09 0.14 9.38
CA ARG A 39 1.50 1.48 9.43
C ARG A 39 2.52 2.58 9.07
N ALA A 40 3.78 2.39 9.44
CA ALA A 40 4.82 3.39 9.23
C ALA A 40 6.23 2.80 9.24
N CYS A 41 7.14 3.52 8.57
CA CYS A 41 8.58 3.40 8.71
C CYS A 41 9.17 4.82 8.80
N TYR A 42 10.42 4.92 9.24
CA TYR A 42 11.11 6.18 9.47
C TYR A 42 12.44 6.18 8.72
N ILE A 43 13.02 7.36 8.52
CA ILE A 43 14.40 7.50 8.02
C ILE A 43 15.28 7.84 9.21
N ASP A 44 16.31 7.04 9.45
CA ASP A 44 17.42 7.48 10.29
C ASP A 44 18.25 8.49 9.50
N HIS A 45 18.23 9.75 9.92
CA HIS A 45 18.97 10.82 9.25
C HIS A 45 20.49 10.70 9.41
N SER A 46 20.98 9.90 10.35
CA SER A 46 22.42 9.68 10.56
C SER A 46 22.98 8.65 9.58
N THR A 47 22.23 7.58 9.29
CA THR A 47 22.64 6.50 8.37
C THR A 47 21.98 6.59 7.00
N ASN A 48 20.94 7.41 6.85
CA ASN A 48 20.08 7.53 5.67
C ASN A 48 19.42 6.18 5.28
N GLN A 49 19.06 5.38 6.28
CA GLN A 49 18.41 4.07 6.12
C GLN A 49 16.97 4.09 6.62
N ILE A 50 16.16 3.15 6.10
CA ILE A 50 14.79 2.93 6.58
C ILE A 50 14.83 2.13 7.88
N GLU A 51 14.20 2.67 8.91
CA GLU A 51 14.04 2.04 10.21
C GLU A 51 12.56 1.82 10.57
N TYR A 52 12.35 0.90 11.50
CA TYR A 52 11.05 0.56 12.05
C TYR A 52 11.11 0.69 13.56
N THR A 53 9.99 1.04 14.20
CA THR A 53 9.90 0.99 15.65
C THR A 53 10.16 -0.43 16.15
N GLU A 54 10.78 -0.56 17.34
CA GLU A 54 11.04 -1.87 17.96
C GLU A 54 9.76 -2.72 18.04
N SER A 55 8.64 -2.07 18.39
CA SER A 55 7.30 -2.61 18.24
C SER A 55 6.69 -2.08 16.94
N LYS A 56 6.75 -2.89 15.88
CA LYS A 56 6.11 -2.58 14.60
C LYS A 56 4.60 -2.53 14.77
N VAL A 57 3.98 -1.48 14.23
CA VAL A 57 2.53 -1.33 14.19
C VAL A 57 2.03 -1.83 12.85
N ASN A 58 1.14 -2.82 12.86
CA ASN A 58 0.48 -3.30 11.65
C ASN A 58 -0.45 -2.21 11.09
N GLY A 59 -0.62 -2.20 9.78
CA GLY A 59 -1.60 -1.38 9.09
C GLY A 59 -3.02 -1.77 9.48
N PHE A 60 -3.90 -0.78 9.49
CA PHE A 60 -5.32 -0.90 9.72
C PHE A 60 -6.07 -1.15 8.42
N LEU A 61 -7.36 -1.46 8.50
CA LEU A 61 -8.23 -1.67 7.32
C LEU A 61 -8.03 -0.59 6.26
N ASP A 62 -8.05 0.68 6.67
CA ASP A 62 -7.95 1.82 5.76
C ASP A 62 -6.58 1.87 5.03
N ASP A 63 -5.51 1.40 5.67
CA ASP A 63 -4.19 1.35 5.04
C ASP A 63 -4.18 0.38 3.85
N TYR A 64 -4.78 -0.80 4.01
CA TYR A 64 -4.94 -1.74 2.90
C TYR A 64 -5.82 -1.14 1.81
N ALA A 65 -7.00 -0.63 2.17
CA ALA A 65 -7.96 -0.08 1.21
C ALA A 65 -7.35 1.06 0.37
N TYR A 66 -6.58 1.96 0.99
CA TYR A 66 -5.94 3.06 0.27
C TYR A 66 -4.80 2.60 -0.64
N VAL A 67 -4.00 1.61 -0.24
CA VAL A 67 -2.93 1.08 -1.11
C VAL A 67 -3.52 0.29 -2.28
N VAL A 68 -4.56 -0.52 -2.04
CA VAL A 68 -5.31 -1.22 -3.10
C VAL A 68 -5.85 -0.23 -4.13
N GLN A 69 -6.55 0.82 -3.68
CA GLN A 69 -7.05 1.85 -4.58
C GLN A 69 -5.92 2.57 -5.32
N ALA A 70 -4.79 2.84 -4.67
CA ALA A 70 -3.65 3.50 -5.31
C ALA A 70 -3.00 2.63 -6.40
N CYS A 71 -2.94 1.31 -6.22
CA CYS A 71 -2.49 0.36 -7.23
C CYS A 71 -3.43 0.36 -8.45
N ILE A 72 -4.75 0.33 -8.22
CA ILE A 72 -5.76 0.39 -9.29
C ILE A 72 -5.67 1.72 -10.05
N ASP A 73 -5.65 2.86 -9.34
CA ASP A 73 -5.53 4.19 -9.95
C ASP A 73 -4.26 4.30 -10.82
N LEU A 74 -3.14 3.69 -10.37
CA LEU A 74 -1.88 3.73 -11.12
C LEU A 74 -1.91 2.79 -12.32
N TYR A 75 -2.54 1.61 -12.19
CA TYR A 75 -2.77 0.70 -13.31
C TYR A 75 -3.58 1.37 -14.42
N GLU A 76 -4.64 2.12 -14.07
CA GLU A 76 -5.41 2.89 -15.06
C GLU A 76 -4.57 3.95 -15.78
N ALA A 77 -3.47 4.40 -15.17
CA ALA A 77 -2.59 5.42 -15.72
C ALA A 77 -1.46 4.86 -16.61
N ASN A 78 -0.95 3.64 -16.33
CA ASN A 78 0.23 3.08 -17.01
C ASN A 78 0.08 1.64 -17.52
N PHE A 79 -1.03 0.96 -17.20
CA PHE A 79 -1.35 -0.42 -17.56
C PHE A 79 -0.33 -1.48 -17.09
N ASP A 80 0.41 -1.21 -16.03
CA ASP A 80 1.32 -2.19 -15.43
C ASP A 80 0.56 -3.25 -14.61
N GLU A 81 0.49 -4.47 -15.13
CA GLU A 81 -0.26 -5.59 -14.52
C GLU A 81 0.25 -6.00 -13.13
N ASP A 82 1.53 -5.73 -12.81
CA ASP A 82 2.09 -6.03 -11.49
C ASP A 82 1.37 -5.26 -10.36
N LEU A 83 0.79 -4.10 -10.69
CA LEU A 83 -0.02 -3.32 -9.76
C LEU A 83 -1.31 -4.05 -9.38
N LEU A 84 -1.97 -4.71 -10.33
CA LEU A 84 -3.19 -5.47 -10.05
C LEU A 84 -2.89 -6.75 -9.27
N ILE A 85 -1.76 -7.40 -9.55
CA ILE A 85 -1.31 -8.57 -8.78
C ILE A 85 -1.08 -8.16 -7.31
N PHE A 86 -0.39 -7.04 -7.08
CA PHE A 86 -0.15 -6.56 -5.73
C PHE A 86 -1.44 -6.07 -5.04
N ALA A 87 -2.33 -5.38 -5.76
CA ALA A 87 -3.64 -4.98 -5.24
C ALA A 87 -4.46 -6.19 -4.80
N TYR A 88 -4.46 -7.26 -5.60
CA TYR A 88 -5.15 -8.50 -5.27
C TYR A 88 -4.57 -9.16 -4.03
N GLU A 89 -3.24 -9.25 -3.91
CA GLU A 89 -2.58 -9.79 -2.72
C GLU A 89 -2.98 -9.01 -1.46
N LEU A 90 -2.95 -7.67 -1.51
CA LEU A 90 -3.36 -6.82 -0.40
C LEU A 90 -4.83 -6.98 -0.05
N GLN A 91 -5.72 -7.09 -1.04
CA GLN A 91 -7.15 -7.34 -0.80
C GLN A 91 -7.36 -8.68 -0.08
N GLN A 92 -6.65 -9.73 -0.48
CA GLN A 92 -6.73 -11.02 0.20
C GLN A 92 -6.28 -10.93 1.66
N GLN A 93 -5.20 -10.20 1.95
CA GLN A 93 -4.76 -9.99 3.34
C GLN A 93 -5.73 -9.11 4.13
N GLN A 94 -6.36 -8.11 3.48
CA GLN A 94 -7.40 -7.31 4.10
C GLN A 94 -8.60 -8.17 4.53
N ASP A 95 -9.04 -9.06 3.65
CA ASP A 95 -10.15 -9.97 3.92
C ASP A 95 -9.80 -10.93 5.07
N GLU A 96 -8.63 -11.55 5.00
CA GLU A 96 -8.16 -12.49 6.03
C GLU A 96 -8.08 -11.83 7.42
N HIS A 97 -7.62 -10.59 7.51
CA HIS A 97 -7.38 -9.92 8.80
C HIS A 97 -8.58 -9.15 9.34
N PHE A 98 -9.44 -8.59 8.49
CA PHE A 98 -10.45 -7.63 8.92
C PHE A 98 -11.89 -8.04 8.63
N TRP A 99 -12.16 -9.07 7.82
CA TRP A 99 -13.53 -9.46 7.48
C TRP A 99 -14.20 -10.25 8.63
N ASP A 100 -15.25 -9.66 9.21
CA ASP A 100 -16.15 -10.35 10.16
C ASP A 100 -17.34 -10.93 9.39
N SER A 101 -17.24 -12.22 9.03
CA SER A 101 -18.30 -12.96 8.32
C SER A 101 -19.59 -13.11 9.14
N THR A 102 -19.52 -13.03 10.47
CA THR A 102 -20.71 -13.14 11.32
C THR A 102 -21.56 -11.86 11.28
N LYS A 103 -20.90 -10.72 11.10
CA LYS A 103 -21.54 -9.39 11.04
C LYS A 103 -21.56 -8.79 9.64
N ASN A 104 -21.02 -9.48 8.64
CA ASN A 104 -20.88 -9.04 7.24
C ASN A 104 -20.29 -7.63 7.13
N ARG A 105 -19.20 -7.37 7.87
CA ARG A 105 -18.54 -6.07 7.88
C ARG A 105 -17.04 -6.22 8.07
N TYR A 106 -16.28 -5.22 7.64
CA TYR A 106 -14.89 -5.10 8.03
C TYR A 106 -14.74 -4.46 9.42
N LEU A 107 -13.73 -4.90 10.16
CA LEU A 107 -13.25 -4.27 11.39
C LEU A 107 -12.13 -3.28 11.07
N SER A 108 -12.08 -2.14 11.75
CA SER A 108 -11.01 -1.15 11.52
C SER A 108 -9.64 -1.60 12.03
N THR A 109 -9.63 -2.47 13.03
CA THR A 109 -8.44 -3.10 13.62
C THR A 109 -8.69 -4.59 13.75
N ASP A 110 -7.64 -5.40 13.76
CA ASP A 110 -7.71 -6.83 14.04
C ASP A 110 -7.77 -7.15 15.55
#